data_AF-A0A0P1BRX1-F1
#
_entry.id   AF-A0A0P1BRX1-F1
#
_cell.length_a   1.000
_cell.length_b   1.000
_cell.length_c   1.000
_cell.angle_alpha   90.00
_cell.angle_beta   90.00
_cell.angle_gamma   90.00
#
_symmetry.space_group_name_H-M   'P 1'
#
loop_
_entity.id
_entity.type
_entity.pdbx_description
1 polymer ?
#
loop_
_entity_poly.entity_id
_entity_poly.type
_entity_poly.pdbx_seq_one_letter_code
_entity_poly.pdbx_strand_id
1 'polypeptide(L)'
;MFAASLFVLALAGSTLAAPAATPAQGFAPPSACKSIGKAVLGYDPTDIPIYSGAAPKRFLGEYGNIDGSGAKLLQPGNTVPQEFEVYSCKDTPSPSSGKGAISAQDGFIVSSTTPGNCLTASDEKKFGAHFVSKPCDFTSGYIANSQHFQFLADTFFSYKLVDFLGDTKDPTQNATKSFSTGQAGYHYRIDTDDTPYGSETVALDYQPGSYISTADTIVASFNYKAPAATFPECRLRKNGALTLDGKPLTVNPTPVQNGTQSYTAFQFYECDSDYMGYVSNPNTGVFYGHFKIASHDYCYVQQNGQSGPGNGLMFDMYGGCTNADSGVQTTSFFKYDSKSGKVNFLGKAKKDNPNENVVGWKLDANQNLNLDFASQNGNLVFV
;
A
#
# COMPACT_ATOMS: atom_id res chain seq x y z
N MET A 1 24.90 58.91 37.00
CA MET A 1 25.57 58.23 35.86
C MET A 1 25.48 56.73 36.07
N PHE A 2 24.56 56.05 35.38
CA PHE A 2 24.64 54.62 35.09
C PHE A 2 23.85 54.40 33.80
N ALA A 3 24.56 54.01 32.73
CA ALA A 3 23.99 53.65 31.45
C ALA A 3 23.88 52.12 31.40
N ALA A 4 22.67 51.60 31.26
CA ALA A 4 22.44 50.18 30.99
C ALA A 4 22.28 50.00 29.48
N SER A 5 23.24 49.32 28.85
CA SER A 5 23.16 48.93 27.45
C SER A 5 22.34 47.64 27.32
N LEU A 6 21.23 47.69 26.59
CA LEU A 6 20.50 46.51 26.13
C LEU A 6 21.27 45.88 24.97
N PHE A 7 21.75 44.65 25.14
CA PHE A 7 22.12 43.77 24.04
C PHE A 7 20.85 43.05 23.55
N VAL A 8 20.42 43.37 22.33
CA VAL A 8 19.41 42.58 21.61
C VAL A 8 20.15 41.52 20.80
N LEU A 9 20.04 40.26 21.22
CA LEU A 9 20.55 39.11 20.49
C LEU A 9 19.55 38.76 19.39
N ALA A 10 19.88 39.05 18.13
CA ALA A 10 19.12 38.58 16.98
C ALA A 10 19.45 37.10 16.74
N LEU A 11 18.55 36.19 17.12
CA LEU A 11 18.61 34.81 16.65
C LEU A 11 18.18 34.76 15.18
N ALA A 12 19.15 34.67 14.29
CA ALA A 12 18.90 34.25 12.91
C ALA A 12 18.52 32.76 12.93
N GLY A 13 17.22 32.48 12.82
CA GLY A 13 16.70 31.14 12.60
C GLY A 13 17.11 30.67 11.21
N SER A 14 18.13 29.82 11.13
CA SER A 14 18.46 29.06 9.94
C SER A 14 17.36 28.03 9.68
N THR A 15 16.49 28.31 8.72
CA THR A 15 15.61 27.29 8.15
C THR A 15 16.50 26.28 7.43
N LEU A 16 16.57 25.06 7.97
CA LEU A 16 17.18 23.93 7.28
C LEU A 16 16.42 23.71 5.97
N ALA A 17 17.07 23.99 4.85
CA ALA A 17 16.54 23.64 3.54
C ALA A 17 16.32 22.12 3.51
N ALA A 18 15.13 21.70 3.08
CA ALA A 18 14.82 20.30 2.87
C ALA A 18 15.86 19.68 1.92
N PRO A 19 16.29 18.43 2.15
CA PRO A 19 17.24 17.76 1.26
C PRO A 19 16.66 17.72 -0.17
N ALA A 20 17.45 18.16 -1.13
CA ALA A 20 17.07 18.10 -2.54
C ALA A 20 16.83 16.64 -2.92
N ALA A 21 15.58 16.30 -3.27
CA ALA A 21 15.22 14.98 -3.73
C ALA A 21 16.01 14.64 -5.00
N THR A 22 16.58 13.44 -5.05
CA THR A 22 17.28 12.93 -6.23
C THR A 22 16.24 12.63 -7.31
N PRO A 23 16.47 12.98 -8.60
CA PRO A 23 15.53 12.68 -9.65
C PRO A 23 15.22 11.18 -9.70
N ALA A 24 13.97 10.83 -9.96
CA ALA A 24 13.61 9.44 -10.21
C ALA A 24 14.34 8.94 -11.48
N GLN A 25 14.79 7.68 -11.47
CA GLN A 25 15.57 7.12 -12.58
C GLN A 25 14.77 7.14 -13.90
N GLY A 26 15.44 7.46 -15.02
CA GLY A 26 14.90 7.24 -16.37
C GLY A 26 14.41 8.47 -17.13
N PHE A 27 14.47 9.68 -16.56
CA PHE A 27 14.20 10.92 -17.30
C PHE A 27 15.03 12.10 -16.75
N ALA A 28 15.14 13.18 -17.52
CA ALA A 28 15.71 14.45 -17.08
C ALA A 28 14.59 15.50 -17.02
N PRO A 29 14.20 15.98 -15.83
CA PRO A 29 13.21 17.05 -15.73
C PRO A 29 13.71 18.33 -16.43
N PRO A 30 12.81 19.17 -16.98
CA PRO A 30 13.19 20.51 -17.42
C PRO A 30 13.90 21.26 -16.28
N SER A 31 14.88 22.11 -16.60
CA SER A 31 15.74 22.75 -15.58
C SER A 31 15.00 23.67 -14.59
N ALA A 32 13.83 24.17 -15.00
CA ALA A 32 12.95 24.95 -14.13
C ALA A 32 12.23 24.10 -13.08
N CYS A 33 12.11 22.79 -13.33
CA CYS A 33 11.33 21.86 -12.53
C CYS A 33 12.14 21.24 -11.40
N LYS A 34 11.54 21.20 -10.21
CA LYS A 34 12.11 20.58 -9.01
C LYS A 34 11.10 19.65 -8.37
N SER A 35 11.58 18.53 -7.86
CA SER A 35 10.75 17.69 -6.99
C SER A 35 10.33 18.51 -5.76
N ILE A 36 9.05 18.41 -5.44
CA ILE A 36 8.45 18.95 -4.21
C ILE A 36 8.09 17.81 -3.24
N GLY A 37 8.57 16.60 -3.52
CA GLY A 37 8.43 15.40 -2.70
C GLY A 37 7.44 14.39 -3.24
N LYS A 38 7.34 13.29 -2.50
CA LYS A 38 6.40 12.21 -2.76
C LYS A 38 5.03 12.52 -2.15
N ALA A 39 3.99 12.21 -2.90
CA ALA A 39 2.61 12.33 -2.45
C ALA A 39 1.84 11.04 -2.72
N VAL A 40 0.92 10.72 -1.82
CA VAL A 40 -0.15 9.77 -2.12
C VAL A 40 -1.29 10.53 -2.77
N LEU A 41 -1.71 10.06 -3.94
CA LEU A 41 -2.89 10.60 -4.62
C LEU A 41 -4.15 9.92 -4.10
N GLY A 42 -5.21 10.69 -3.95
CA GLY A 42 -6.52 10.15 -3.61
C GLY A 42 -7.64 10.89 -4.32
N TYR A 43 -8.79 10.23 -4.36
CA TYR A 43 -10.02 10.75 -4.92
C TYR A 43 -11.05 10.86 -3.80
N ASP A 44 -11.65 12.03 -3.66
CA ASP A 44 -12.79 12.24 -2.77
C ASP A 44 -13.98 12.76 -3.58
N PRO A 45 -15.12 12.03 -3.62
CA PRO A 45 -16.36 12.47 -4.26
C PRO A 45 -17.20 13.40 -3.38
N THR A 46 -16.72 13.80 -2.19
CA THR A 46 -17.47 14.66 -1.26
C THR A 46 -16.64 15.87 -0.87
N ASP A 47 -17.29 17.06 -0.83
CA ASP A 47 -16.68 18.32 -0.39
C ASP A 47 -15.85 18.09 0.88
N ILE A 48 -14.52 18.12 0.75
CA ILE A 48 -13.65 17.84 1.89
C ILE A 48 -13.79 19.01 2.87
N PRO A 49 -14.24 18.77 4.12
CA PRO A 49 -14.54 19.85 5.02
C PRO A 49 -13.29 20.65 5.38
N ILE A 50 -13.42 21.98 5.46
CA ILE A 50 -12.36 22.88 5.92
C ILE A 50 -11.78 22.38 7.25
N TYR A 51 -10.45 22.44 7.40
CA TYR A 51 -9.71 21.89 8.55
C TYR A 51 -9.69 20.36 8.67
N SER A 52 -10.14 19.63 7.65
CA SER A 52 -9.98 18.17 7.63
C SER A 52 -8.52 17.79 7.42
N GLY A 53 -7.97 17.03 8.37
CA GLY A 53 -6.74 16.26 8.19
C GLY A 53 -6.99 14.82 7.73
N ALA A 54 -8.24 14.47 7.40
CA ALA A 54 -8.59 13.11 7.02
C ALA A 54 -7.93 12.75 5.68
N ALA A 55 -7.43 11.52 5.59
CA ALA A 55 -6.94 10.98 4.33
C ALA A 55 -8.10 10.87 3.32
N PRO A 56 -7.81 10.96 2.01
CA PRO A 56 -8.82 10.71 0.99
C PRO A 56 -9.46 9.33 1.18
N LYS A 57 -10.76 9.23 0.94
CA LYS A 57 -11.53 7.97 1.11
C LYS A 57 -11.04 6.84 0.21
N ARG A 58 -10.49 7.18 -0.96
CA ARG A 58 -9.99 6.23 -1.96
C ARG A 58 -8.62 6.67 -2.42
N PHE A 59 -7.65 5.76 -2.39
CA PHE A 59 -6.30 6.04 -2.88
C PHE A 59 -6.21 5.72 -4.37
N LEU A 60 -5.49 6.54 -5.12
CA LEU A 60 -5.26 6.32 -6.54
C LEU A 60 -3.94 5.58 -6.75
N GLY A 61 -3.90 4.71 -7.77
CA GLY A 61 -2.72 3.96 -8.13
C GLY A 61 -2.83 3.32 -9.50
N GLU A 62 -1.72 2.80 -10.00
CA GLU A 62 -1.59 2.14 -11.31
C GLU A 62 -1.85 0.64 -11.16
N TYR A 63 -3.10 0.26 -10.88
CA TYR A 63 -3.47 -1.09 -10.45
C TYR A 63 -3.80 -2.02 -11.62
N GLY A 64 -2.78 -2.61 -12.23
CA GLY A 64 -2.89 -3.85 -13.04
C GLY A 64 -3.68 -3.78 -14.36
N ASN A 65 -4.55 -2.79 -14.55
CA ASN A 65 -5.31 -2.58 -15.76
C ASN A 65 -4.52 -1.74 -16.76
N ILE A 66 -4.63 -2.09 -18.03
CA ILE A 66 -3.90 -1.47 -19.13
C ILE A 66 -4.87 -0.94 -20.19
N ASP A 67 -4.52 0.18 -20.80
CA ASP A 67 -5.26 0.72 -21.94
C ASP A 67 -4.98 -0.07 -23.24
N GLY A 68 -5.66 0.30 -24.33
CA GLY A 68 -5.42 -0.31 -25.65
C GLY A 68 -4.00 -0.14 -26.21
N SER A 69 -3.17 0.71 -25.60
CA SER A 69 -1.75 0.89 -25.93
C SER A 69 -0.81 0.09 -25.01
N GLY A 70 -1.35 -0.59 -24.00
CA GLY A 70 -0.58 -1.34 -22.99
C GLY A 70 -0.10 -0.50 -21.80
N ALA A 71 -0.52 0.77 -21.70
CA ALA A 71 -0.15 1.66 -20.60
C ALA A 71 -1.04 1.42 -19.36
N LYS A 72 -0.46 1.40 -18.16
CA LYS A 72 -1.23 1.20 -16.92
C LYS A 72 -2.20 2.36 -16.68
N LEU A 73 -3.44 2.07 -16.31
CA LEU A 73 -4.47 3.06 -15.96
C LEU A 73 -4.34 3.52 -14.51
N LEU A 74 -4.66 4.79 -14.25
CA LEU A 74 -4.86 5.30 -12.89
C LEU A 74 -6.27 4.94 -12.40
N GLN A 75 -6.32 4.32 -11.22
CA GLN A 75 -7.53 3.72 -10.70
C GLN A 75 -7.64 3.92 -9.18
N PRO A 76 -8.86 3.96 -8.63
CA PRO A 76 -9.04 3.88 -7.19
C PRO A 76 -8.76 2.47 -6.66
N GLY A 77 -8.08 2.37 -5.53
CA GLY A 77 -7.75 1.13 -4.85
C GLY A 77 -7.88 1.25 -3.32
N ASN A 78 -8.04 0.11 -2.67
CA ASN A 78 -8.51 0.04 -1.27
C ASN A 78 -7.46 -0.48 -0.27
N THR A 79 -6.31 -0.98 -0.74
CA THR A 79 -5.45 -1.84 0.11
C THR A 79 -4.03 -1.31 0.33
N VAL A 80 -3.40 -0.65 -0.64
CA VAL A 80 -2.07 -0.04 -0.46
C VAL A 80 -1.99 1.25 -1.29
N PRO A 81 -1.81 2.42 -0.66
CA PRO A 81 -1.61 3.67 -1.38
C PRO A 81 -0.30 3.64 -2.16
N GLN A 82 -0.36 4.06 -3.42
CA GLN A 82 0.82 4.28 -4.24
C GLN A 82 1.36 5.70 -4.01
N GLU A 83 2.68 5.82 -3.82
CA GLU A 83 3.36 7.10 -3.83
C GLU A 83 3.58 7.58 -5.27
N PHE A 84 3.55 8.88 -5.50
CA PHE A 84 3.92 9.53 -6.74
C PHE A 84 4.91 10.63 -6.44
N GLU A 85 5.94 10.78 -7.25
CA GLU A 85 6.87 11.90 -7.11
C GLU A 85 6.31 13.11 -7.85
N VAL A 86 6.17 14.24 -7.17
CA VAL A 86 5.57 15.44 -7.74
C VAL A 86 6.65 16.48 -8.02
N TYR A 87 6.64 17.05 -9.23
CA TYR A 87 7.54 18.13 -9.62
C TYR A 87 6.76 19.43 -9.79
N SER A 88 7.30 20.53 -9.26
CA SER A 88 6.86 21.90 -9.54
C SER A 88 7.84 22.57 -10.50
N CYS A 89 7.32 23.22 -11.54
CA CYS A 89 8.10 23.97 -12.54
C CYS A 89 7.96 25.48 -12.38
N LYS A 90 6.81 25.94 -11.88
CA LYS A 90 6.55 27.34 -11.57
C LYS A 90 5.70 27.44 -10.31
N ASP A 91 6.16 28.28 -9.39
CA ASP A 91 5.41 28.61 -8.18
C ASP A 91 4.73 29.98 -8.34
N THR A 92 3.43 30.03 -8.08
CA THR A 92 2.62 31.25 -8.04
C THR A 92 2.14 31.47 -6.60
N PRO A 93 2.83 32.33 -5.83
CA PRO A 93 2.53 32.54 -4.41
C PRO A 93 1.18 33.22 -4.23
N SER A 94 0.54 32.99 -3.06
CA SER A 94 -0.73 33.64 -2.73
C SER A 94 -0.60 35.17 -2.72
N PRO A 95 -1.56 35.91 -3.32
CA PRO A 95 -1.58 37.38 -3.28
C PRO A 95 -2.01 37.89 -1.91
N SER A 96 -2.54 37.03 -1.05
CA SER A 96 -2.97 37.33 0.32
C SER A 96 -2.21 36.48 1.34
N SER A 97 -2.01 37.03 2.54
CA SER A 97 -1.46 36.31 3.69
C SER A 97 -2.57 35.91 4.66
N GLY A 98 -2.47 34.73 5.27
CA GLY A 98 -3.38 34.27 6.32
C GLY A 98 -4.23 33.07 5.93
N LYS A 99 -5.27 32.78 6.71
CA LYS A 99 -6.19 31.66 6.44
C LYS A 99 -6.96 31.90 5.13
N GLY A 100 -7.07 30.85 4.31
CA GLY A 100 -7.62 30.91 2.96
C GLY A 100 -6.65 31.49 1.92
N ALA A 101 -5.37 31.65 2.26
CA ALA A 101 -4.35 31.95 1.27
C ALA A 101 -4.14 30.72 0.37
N ILE A 102 -4.20 30.94 -0.94
CA ILE A 102 -4.09 29.90 -1.96
C ILE A 102 -2.84 30.18 -2.79
N SER A 103 -1.90 29.24 -2.77
CA SER A 103 -0.77 29.23 -3.68
C SER A 103 -0.98 28.14 -4.73
N ALA A 104 -0.47 28.39 -5.93
CA ALA A 104 -0.59 27.48 -7.05
C ALA A 104 0.79 27.13 -7.58
N GLN A 105 0.98 25.88 -7.98
CA GLN A 105 2.20 25.41 -8.60
C GLN A 105 1.81 24.67 -9.87
N ASP A 106 2.50 24.88 -10.99
CA ASP A 106 2.36 24.02 -12.16
C ASP A 106 3.47 22.97 -12.20
N GLY A 107 3.23 21.86 -12.87
CA GLY A 107 4.15 20.74 -12.81
C GLY A 107 3.66 19.46 -13.46
N PHE A 108 4.28 18.35 -13.05
CA PHE A 108 3.94 17.01 -13.53
C PHE A 108 4.10 15.98 -12.41
N ILE A 109 3.50 14.80 -12.62
CA ILE A 109 3.45 13.72 -11.65
C ILE A 109 4.15 12.50 -12.23
N VAL A 110 5.11 11.95 -11.50
CA VAL A 110 5.92 10.81 -11.92
C VAL A 110 5.46 9.55 -11.18
N SER A 111 5.35 8.46 -11.93
CA SER A 111 5.07 7.14 -11.37
C SER A 111 6.24 6.66 -10.51
N SER A 112 5.96 6.24 -9.27
CA SER A 112 6.95 5.55 -8.44
C SER A 112 7.14 4.08 -8.82
N THR A 113 6.18 3.47 -9.51
CA THR A 113 6.21 2.04 -9.85
C THR A 113 6.82 1.77 -11.21
N THR A 114 6.85 2.79 -12.07
CA THR A 114 7.38 2.72 -13.44
C THR A 114 8.35 3.89 -13.66
N PRO A 115 9.64 3.74 -13.31
CA PRO A 115 10.63 4.80 -13.44
C PRO A 115 10.69 5.34 -14.88
N GLY A 116 10.76 6.66 -15.03
CA GLY A 116 10.74 7.33 -16.33
C GLY A 116 9.33 7.65 -16.87
N ASN A 117 8.28 7.14 -16.24
CA ASN A 117 6.90 7.43 -16.63
C ASN A 117 6.26 8.55 -15.81
N CYS A 118 5.44 9.33 -16.49
CA CYS A 118 4.59 10.38 -15.96
C CYS A 118 3.11 9.99 -16.09
N LEU A 119 2.30 10.50 -15.16
CA LEU A 119 0.86 10.46 -15.29
C LEU A 119 0.46 11.28 -16.51
N THR A 120 -0.30 10.68 -17.43
CA THR A 120 -0.57 11.25 -18.74
C THR A 120 -2.05 11.09 -19.06
N ALA A 121 -2.74 12.17 -19.45
CA ALA A 121 -4.09 12.07 -20.02
C ALA A 121 -4.04 11.30 -21.34
N SER A 122 -4.91 10.30 -21.50
CA SER A 122 -5.00 9.50 -22.72
C SER A 122 -5.42 10.34 -23.94
N ASP A 123 -6.21 11.38 -23.68
CA ASP A 123 -6.66 12.38 -24.63
C ASP A 123 -7.00 13.67 -23.84
N GLU A 124 -6.56 14.82 -24.35
CA GLU A 124 -6.72 16.11 -23.66
C GLU A 124 -8.10 16.73 -23.88
N LYS A 125 -8.90 16.31 -24.86
CA LYS A 125 -10.15 17.03 -25.21
C LYS A 125 -11.35 16.12 -25.37
N LYS A 126 -11.18 14.83 -25.07
CA LYS A 126 -12.22 13.81 -25.19
C LYS A 126 -12.95 13.61 -23.86
N PHE A 127 -14.26 13.51 -23.93
CA PHE A 127 -15.09 13.03 -22.82
C PHE A 127 -14.81 11.54 -22.55
N GLY A 128 -14.60 11.17 -21.29
CA GLY A 128 -14.19 9.82 -20.90
C GLY A 128 -12.74 9.51 -21.28
N ALA A 129 -11.86 10.51 -21.32
CA ALA A 129 -10.43 10.24 -21.30
C ALA A 129 -10.03 9.62 -19.95
N HIS A 130 -8.87 9.00 -19.85
CA HIS A 130 -8.37 8.43 -18.59
C HIS A 130 -6.92 8.84 -18.36
N PHE A 131 -6.45 8.75 -17.13
CA PHE A 131 -5.03 8.89 -16.86
C PHE A 131 -4.30 7.55 -17.00
N VAL A 132 -3.16 7.58 -17.68
CA VAL A 132 -2.31 6.43 -17.95
C VAL A 132 -0.85 6.73 -17.62
N SER A 133 -0.08 5.68 -17.34
CA SER A 133 1.35 5.75 -17.11
C SER A 133 2.12 5.65 -18.43
N LYS A 134 2.70 6.76 -18.90
CA LYS A 134 3.50 6.82 -20.15
C LYS A 134 4.84 7.51 -19.91
N PRO A 135 5.86 7.31 -20.76
CA PRO A 135 7.13 8.00 -20.63
C PRO A 135 6.95 9.51 -20.49
N CYS A 136 7.68 10.14 -19.58
CA CYS A 136 7.66 11.60 -19.43
C CYS A 136 8.13 12.27 -20.73
N ASP A 137 7.35 13.23 -21.25
CA ASP A 137 7.63 13.93 -22.50
C ASP A 137 7.99 15.39 -22.23
N PHE A 138 9.27 15.69 -22.49
CA PHE A 138 9.85 17.02 -22.42
C PHE A 138 10.52 17.44 -23.74
N THR A 139 10.11 16.84 -24.86
CA THR A 139 10.82 16.98 -26.15
C THR A 139 10.88 18.43 -26.63
N SER A 140 9.91 19.26 -26.23
CA SER A 140 9.85 20.70 -26.51
C SER A 140 10.70 21.56 -25.58
N GLY A 141 11.33 20.98 -24.56
CA GLY A 141 11.95 21.68 -23.43
C GLY A 141 10.97 22.08 -22.32
N TYR A 142 9.67 21.77 -22.49
CA TYR A 142 8.59 22.05 -21.55
C TYR A 142 7.81 20.77 -21.23
N ILE A 143 6.97 20.81 -20.21
CA ILE A 143 6.03 19.72 -19.89
C ILE A 143 5.06 19.56 -21.06
N ALA A 144 4.88 18.33 -21.57
CA ALA A 144 3.82 18.07 -22.54
C ALA A 144 2.43 18.37 -21.94
N ASN A 145 1.52 18.95 -22.74
CA ASN A 145 0.16 19.30 -22.29
C ASN A 145 -0.56 18.11 -21.64
N SER A 146 -0.46 16.92 -22.24
CA SER A 146 -1.01 15.66 -21.70
C SER A 146 -0.46 15.25 -20.33
N GLN A 147 0.62 15.86 -19.85
CA GLN A 147 1.27 15.58 -18.56
C GLN A 147 1.32 16.81 -17.65
N HIS A 148 0.58 17.87 -17.99
CA HIS A 148 0.65 19.15 -17.31
C HIS A 148 -0.44 19.25 -16.24
N PHE A 149 -0.02 19.41 -14.99
CA PHE A 149 -0.88 19.50 -13.82
C PHE A 149 -0.63 20.79 -13.04
N GLN A 150 -1.63 21.19 -12.28
CA GLN A 150 -1.55 22.21 -11.26
C GLN A 150 -1.74 21.59 -9.87
N PHE A 151 -1.02 22.13 -8.89
CA PHE A 151 -1.12 21.80 -7.49
C PHE A 151 -1.52 23.04 -6.70
N LEU A 152 -2.70 23.01 -6.08
CA LEU A 152 -3.19 24.10 -5.24
C LEU A 152 -2.96 23.79 -3.77
N ALA A 153 -2.22 24.65 -3.10
CA ALA A 153 -2.07 24.60 -1.65
C ALA A 153 -2.89 25.73 -1.01
N ASP A 154 -3.91 25.34 -0.27
CA ASP A 154 -4.71 26.23 0.57
C ASP A 154 -4.39 25.96 2.04
N THR A 155 -4.12 27.02 2.79
CA THR A 155 -3.88 27.01 4.23
C THR A 155 -4.98 26.36 5.10
N PHE A 156 -6.18 26.10 4.56
CA PHE A 156 -7.23 25.35 5.25
C PHE A 156 -7.02 23.83 5.28
N PHE A 157 -6.13 23.30 4.44
CA PHE A 157 -5.96 21.86 4.24
C PHE A 157 -4.52 21.40 4.40
N SER A 158 -4.36 20.14 4.77
CA SER A 158 -3.06 19.47 4.88
C SER A 158 -2.61 18.77 3.59
N TYR A 159 -3.44 18.82 2.56
CA TYR A 159 -3.18 18.25 1.23
C TYR A 159 -3.19 19.36 0.17
N LYS A 160 -2.64 19.05 -1.01
CA LYS A 160 -2.78 19.90 -2.20
C LYS A 160 -3.90 19.35 -3.09
N LEU A 161 -4.66 20.22 -3.73
CA LEU A 161 -5.55 19.80 -4.81
C LEU A 161 -4.71 19.58 -6.07
N VAL A 162 -5.11 18.62 -6.88
CA VAL A 162 -4.46 18.29 -8.15
C VAL A 162 -5.46 18.52 -9.27
N ASP A 163 -5.08 19.40 -10.20
CA ASP A 163 -5.88 19.72 -11.38
C ASP A 163 -5.08 19.45 -12.65
N PHE A 164 -5.75 19.00 -13.70
CA PHE A 164 -5.14 18.81 -15.00
C PHE A 164 -5.24 20.12 -15.77
N LEU A 165 -4.10 20.63 -16.24
CA LEU A 165 -4.04 21.90 -16.96
C LEU A 165 -4.14 21.74 -18.47
N GLY A 166 -3.66 20.63 -19.02
CA GLY A 166 -3.58 20.46 -20.47
C GLY A 166 -2.75 21.58 -21.12
N ASP A 167 -3.34 22.24 -22.12
CA ASP A 167 -2.76 23.38 -22.86
C ASP A 167 -2.98 24.76 -22.18
N THR A 168 -3.53 24.79 -20.95
CA THR A 168 -3.77 26.03 -20.20
C THR A 168 -2.45 26.69 -19.81
N LYS A 169 -2.32 27.99 -20.12
CA LYS A 169 -1.04 28.70 -20.11
C LYS A 169 -0.52 29.15 -18.75
N ASP A 170 -1.31 29.10 -17.69
CA ASP A 170 -0.87 29.49 -16.35
C ASP A 170 -1.72 28.82 -15.26
N PRO A 171 -1.13 28.50 -14.10
CA PRO A 171 -1.91 28.00 -12.98
C PRO A 171 -2.83 29.10 -12.44
N THR A 172 -4.06 28.73 -12.09
CA THR A 172 -5.09 29.67 -11.64
C THR A 172 -5.28 29.59 -10.12
N GLN A 173 -5.27 30.73 -9.42
CA GLN A 173 -5.49 30.76 -7.97
C GLN A 173 -6.99 30.85 -7.60
N ASN A 174 -7.89 30.78 -8.59
CA ASN A 174 -9.33 30.88 -8.40
C ASN A 174 -9.94 29.53 -8.05
N ALA A 175 -9.58 28.95 -6.90
CA ALA A 175 -10.48 28.01 -6.24
C ALA A 175 -11.46 28.85 -5.42
N THR A 176 -12.64 29.14 -5.98
CA THR A 176 -13.70 29.77 -5.19
C THR A 176 -14.18 28.79 -4.11
N LYS A 177 -14.89 29.30 -3.08
CA LYS A 177 -15.33 28.64 -1.83
C LYS A 177 -16.05 27.27 -1.95
N SER A 178 -16.16 26.73 -3.15
CA SER A 178 -16.71 25.43 -3.49
C SER A 178 -15.68 24.81 -4.44
N PHE A 179 -14.96 23.79 -3.95
CA PHE A 179 -13.76 23.17 -4.52
C PHE A 179 -13.92 22.70 -5.98
N SER A 180 -13.90 23.63 -6.93
CA SER A 180 -13.81 23.35 -8.35
C SER A 180 -12.92 24.41 -9.01
N THR A 181 -11.97 23.95 -9.81
CA THR A 181 -11.04 24.77 -10.58
C THR A 181 -11.49 24.93 -12.02
N GLY A 182 -12.82 24.95 -12.23
CA GLY A 182 -13.52 24.85 -13.52
C GLY A 182 -13.16 25.88 -14.62
N GLN A 183 -12.07 26.63 -14.47
CA GLN A 183 -11.50 27.50 -15.49
C GLN A 183 -10.85 26.75 -16.65
N ALA A 184 -10.26 25.56 -16.45
CA ALA A 184 -9.65 24.79 -17.55
C ALA A 184 -10.63 23.86 -18.28
N GLY A 185 -11.85 23.69 -17.76
CA GLY A 185 -12.88 22.81 -18.34
C GLY A 185 -12.63 21.32 -18.13
N TYR A 186 -11.67 20.94 -17.29
CA TYR A 186 -11.37 19.55 -16.94
C TYR A 186 -12.08 19.12 -15.67
N HIS A 187 -12.62 17.91 -15.70
CA HIS A 187 -13.36 17.32 -14.58
C HIS A 187 -12.93 15.88 -14.36
N TYR A 188 -12.95 15.46 -13.10
CA TYR A 188 -12.68 14.09 -12.71
C TYR A 188 -13.99 13.37 -12.45
N ARG A 189 -14.04 12.08 -12.77
CA ARG A 189 -15.06 11.18 -12.25
C ARG A 189 -14.48 9.78 -12.09
N ILE A 190 -15.01 8.99 -11.15
CA ILE A 190 -14.80 7.55 -11.20
C ILE A 190 -15.77 6.97 -12.21
N ASP A 191 -15.25 6.39 -13.29
CA ASP A 191 -16.05 5.67 -14.25
C ASP A 191 -16.31 4.25 -13.73
N THR A 192 -17.56 3.97 -13.34
CA THR A 192 -18.00 2.66 -12.82
C THR A 192 -18.69 1.80 -13.87
N ASP A 193 -19.15 2.40 -14.98
CA ASP A 193 -20.00 1.75 -15.97
C ASP A 193 -19.22 1.45 -17.25
N ASP A 194 -19.28 0.20 -17.71
CA ASP A 194 -18.93 -0.21 -19.09
C ASP A 194 -17.57 0.30 -19.62
N THR A 195 -16.57 0.45 -18.75
CA THR A 195 -15.21 0.63 -19.26
C THR A 195 -14.80 -0.66 -19.97
N PRO A 196 -14.16 -0.60 -21.16
CA PRO A 196 -13.61 -1.79 -21.82
C PRO A 196 -12.55 -2.52 -20.97
N TYR A 197 -12.25 -2.00 -19.78
CA TYR A 197 -11.25 -2.45 -18.82
C TYR A 197 -11.87 -3.18 -17.60
N GLY A 198 -13.20 -3.31 -17.52
CA GLY A 198 -13.89 -4.13 -16.51
C GLY A 198 -13.67 -3.72 -15.05
N SER A 199 -13.24 -2.48 -14.81
CA SER A 199 -12.87 -1.97 -13.49
C SER A 199 -13.04 -0.44 -13.42
N GLU A 200 -13.09 0.07 -12.19
CA GLU A 200 -13.20 1.50 -11.96
C GLU A 200 -11.93 2.24 -12.40
N THR A 201 -12.08 3.35 -13.10
CA THR A 201 -10.96 4.19 -13.55
C THR A 201 -11.21 5.66 -13.22
N VAL A 202 -10.14 6.42 -13.06
CA VAL A 202 -10.25 7.88 -13.01
C VAL A 202 -10.40 8.39 -14.42
N ALA A 203 -11.62 8.80 -14.77
CA ALA A 203 -11.91 9.47 -16.02
C ALA A 203 -11.66 10.98 -15.90
N LEU A 204 -11.25 11.54 -17.03
CA LEU A 204 -11.05 12.96 -17.29
C LEU A 204 -12.06 13.38 -18.36
N ASP A 205 -12.94 14.28 -17.99
CA ASP A 205 -13.94 14.84 -18.90
C ASP A 205 -13.58 16.29 -19.21
N TYR A 206 -13.49 16.61 -20.50
CA TYR A 206 -13.29 17.98 -20.97
C TYR A 206 -14.64 18.61 -21.36
N GLN A 207 -15.11 19.57 -20.58
CA GLN A 207 -16.35 20.32 -20.76
C GLN A 207 -16.14 21.81 -20.44
N PRO A 208 -15.55 22.60 -21.35
CA PRO A 208 -15.32 24.02 -21.11
C PRO A 208 -16.64 24.78 -20.92
N GLY A 209 -16.73 25.58 -19.86
CA GLY A 209 -17.89 26.45 -19.58
C GLY A 209 -19.07 25.78 -18.85
N SER A 210 -18.98 24.49 -18.52
CA SER A 210 -19.97 23.80 -17.70
C SER A 210 -19.65 23.96 -16.20
N TYR A 211 -20.63 24.37 -15.39
CA TYR A 211 -20.51 24.33 -13.94
C TYR A 211 -20.90 22.92 -13.47
N ILE A 212 -19.91 22.07 -13.27
CA ILE A 212 -20.13 20.73 -12.70
C ILE A 212 -19.86 20.78 -11.20
N SER A 213 -20.74 20.11 -10.45
CA SER A 213 -20.72 19.91 -8.99
C SER A 213 -19.30 19.71 -8.44
N THR A 214 -19.00 20.36 -7.32
CA THR A 214 -17.70 20.48 -6.64
C THR A 214 -17.22 19.20 -5.94
N ALA A 215 -17.77 18.07 -6.38
CA ALA A 215 -17.71 16.82 -5.66
C ALA A 215 -16.47 16.00 -6.01
N ASP A 216 -15.91 16.11 -7.22
CA ASP A 216 -14.91 15.16 -7.71
C ASP A 216 -13.53 15.81 -7.90
N THR A 217 -12.66 15.66 -6.90
CA THR A 217 -11.30 16.21 -6.94
C THR A 217 -10.25 15.16 -6.63
N ILE A 218 -9.07 15.30 -7.26
CA ILE A 218 -7.88 14.56 -6.88
C ILE A 218 -7.12 15.39 -5.86
N VAL A 219 -6.68 14.75 -4.78
CA VAL A 219 -5.84 15.36 -3.75
C VAL A 219 -4.49 14.66 -3.67
N ALA A 220 -3.44 15.44 -3.38
CA ALA A 220 -2.09 14.97 -3.13
C ALA A 220 -1.72 15.20 -1.66
N SER A 221 -1.47 14.10 -0.94
CA SER A 221 -1.02 14.13 0.46
C SER A 221 0.48 13.84 0.56
N PHE A 222 1.26 14.86 0.89
CA PHE A 222 2.73 14.78 1.02
C PHE A 222 3.20 14.28 2.39
N ASN A 223 2.31 14.31 3.39
CA ASN A 223 2.58 13.87 4.76
C ASN A 223 1.79 12.61 5.10
N TYR A 224 1.37 11.84 4.08
CA TYR A 224 0.64 10.62 4.30
C TYR A 224 1.50 9.66 5.13
N LYS A 225 0.98 9.29 6.30
CA LYS A 225 1.47 8.17 7.07
C LYS A 225 0.47 7.06 6.87
N ALA A 226 0.91 5.95 6.27
CA ALA A 226 0.10 4.75 6.24
C ALA A 226 -0.41 4.50 7.66
N PRO A 227 -1.73 4.37 7.87
CA PRO A 227 -2.24 3.82 9.11
C PRO A 227 -1.43 2.56 9.36
N ALA A 228 -0.89 2.41 10.58
CA ALA A 228 -0.29 1.14 10.96
C ALA A 228 -1.34 0.07 10.63
N ALA A 229 -0.98 -0.90 9.79
CA ALA A 229 -1.92 -1.93 9.38
C ALA A 229 -2.49 -2.58 10.65
N THR A 230 -3.76 -2.29 10.96
CA THR A 230 -4.46 -2.93 12.05
C THR A 230 -5.05 -4.19 11.46
N PHE A 231 -4.24 -5.24 11.42
CA PHE A 231 -4.76 -6.57 11.11
C PHE A 231 -5.75 -6.94 12.22
N PRO A 232 -6.96 -7.43 11.88
CA PRO A 232 -7.89 -7.89 12.90
C PRO A 232 -7.20 -8.95 13.76
N GLU A 233 -7.44 -8.92 15.07
CA GLU A 233 -6.83 -9.90 15.97
C GLU A 233 -7.17 -11.33 15.51
N CYS A 234 -6.14 -12.16 15.42
CA CYS A 234 -6.31 -13.56 15.10
C CYS A 234 -7.20 -14.25 16.15
N ARG A 235 -8.11 -15.10 15.68
CA ARG A 235 -9.07 -15.83 16.53
C ARG A 235 -8.54 -17.22 16.84
N LEU A 236 -8.44 -17.58 18.12
CA LEU A 236 -8.11 -18.94 18.54
C LEU A 236 -9.19 -19.92 18.02
N ARG A 237 -8.80 -20.87 17.16
CA ARG A 237 -9.72 -21.89 16.61
C ARG A 237 -9.55 -23.25 17.27
N LYS A 238 -8.34 -23.60 17.69
CA LYS A 238 -8.08 -24.87 18.36
C LYS A 238 -6.96 -24.70 19.39
N ASN A 239 -7.16 -25.32 20.55
CA ASN A 239 -6.15 -25.52 21.57
C ASN A 239 -6.16 -27.01 21.93
N GLY A 240 -4.99 -27.63 22.05
CA GLY A 240 -4.92 -29.04 22.41
C GLY A 240 -3.54 -29.66 22.20
N ALA A 241 -3.52 -30.98 22.17
CA ALA A 241 -2.32 -31.74 21.88
C ALA A 241 -2.19 -32.02 20.39
N LEU A 242 -0.95 -32.26 19.94
CA LEU A 242 -0.68 -32.73 18.59
C LEU A 242 -0.16 -34.16 18.59
N THR A 243 -0.53 -34.89 17.55
CA THR A 243 0.05 -36.18 17.21
C THR A 243 0.57 -36.17 15.77
N LEU A 244 1.63 -36.93 15.50
CA LEU A 244 2.05 -37.28 14.15
C LEU A 244 1.77 -38.76 13.94
N ASP A 245 0.85 -39.07 13.01
CA ASP A 245 0.39 -40.44 12.74
C ASP A 245 -0.01 -41.19 14.03
N GLY A 246 -0.70 -40.49 14.92
CA GLY A 246 -1.19 -41.01 16.21
C GLY A 246 -0.14 -41.06 17.33
N LYS A 247 1.13 -40.71 17.07
CA LYS A 247 2.16 -40.61 18.11
C LYS A 247 2.18 -39.20 18.72
N PRO A 248 2.11 -39.04 20.05
CA PRO A 248 2.10 -37.74 20.68
C PRO A 248 3.41 -36.98 20.46
N LEU A 249 3.27 -35.66 20.31
CA LEU A 249 4.41 -34.75 20.23
C LEU A 249 4.63 -34.04 21.56
N THR A 250 5.90 -33.88 21.93
CA THR A 250 6.34 -33.17 23.12
C THR A 250 7.16 -31.94 22.73
N VAL A 251 6.94 -30.84 23.45
CA VAL A 251 7.76 -29.64 23.33
C VAL A 251 8.90 -29.72 24.37
N ASN A 252 10.11 -30.02 23.91
CA ASN A 252 11.35 -29.60 24.58
C ASN A 252 11.77 -28.27 23.90
N PRO A 253 12.60 -27.38 24.47
CA PRO A 253 12.64 -25.93 24.15
C PRO A 253 13.26 -25.56 22.79
N THR A 254 12.87 -26.25 21.71
CA THR A 254 13.41 -26.42 20.36
C THR A 254 14.43 -27.54 20.21
N PRO A 255 14.23 -28.47 19.26
CA PRO A 255 13.09 -28.65 18.33
C PRO A 255 11.88 -29.41 18.95
N VAL A 256 10.71 -29.39 18.28
CA VAL A 256 9.57 -30.27 18.63
C VAL A 256 9.94 -31.72 18.34
N GLN A 257 9.74 -32.61 19.30
CA GLN A 257 10.18 -34.01 19.22
C GLN A 257 9.01 -34.97 19.42
N ASN A 258 9.14 -36.17 18.85
CA ASN A 258 8.33 -37.30 19.26
C ASN A 258 8.62 -37.59 20.74
N GLY A 259 7.57 -37.69 21.56
CA GLY A 259 7.76 -37.92 22.98
C GLY A 259 6.66 -38.78 23.60
N THR A 260 6.83 -39.11 24.86
CA THR A 260 5.93 -40.01 25.61
C THR A 260 4.83 -39.25 26.36
N GLN A 261 4.89 -37.91 26.40
CA GLN A 261 3.91 -37.06 27.07
C GLN A 261 3.31 -36.05 26.11
N SER A 262 1.98 -36.04 26.05
CA SER A 262 1.20 -35.15 25.19
C SER A 262 1.19 -33.73 25.77
N TYR A 263 1.84 -32.77 25.12
CA TYR A 263 1.82 -31.37 25.56
C TYR A 263 0.52 -30.71 25.09
N THR A 264 -0.39 -30.39 26.02
CA THR A 264 -1.73 -29.84 25.74
C THR A 264 -1.73 -28.32 25.54
N ALA A 265 -0.73 -27.78 24.86
CA ALA A 265 -0.54 -26.34 24.75
C ALA A 265 -0.40 -25.84 23.31
N PHE A 266 -0.62 -26.68 22.31
CA PHE A 266 -0.58 -26.21 20.93
C PHE A 266 -1.84 -25.42 20.60
N GLN A 267 -1.69 -24.28 19.94
CA GLN A 267 -2.78 -23.39 19.60
C GLN A 267 -2.73 -23.02 18.12
N PHE A 268 -3.88 -23.10 17.46
CA PHE A 268 -4.07 -22.61 16.10
C PHE A 268 -4.94 -21.36 16.12
N TYR A 269 -4.44 -20.30 15.52
CA TYR A 269 -5.10 -19.01 15.38
C TYR A 269 -5.46 -18.80 13.92
N GLU A 270 -6.73 -18.55 13.64
CA GLU A 270 -7.17 -18.05 12.34
C GLU A 270 -6.88 -16.55 12.27
N CYS A 271 -6.16 -16.13 11.24
CA CYS A 271 -5.81 -14.72 11.02
C CYS A 271 -6.38 -14.26 9.67
N ASP A 272 -6.30 -12.95 9.39
CA ASP A 272 -6.60 -12.46 8.06
C ASP A 272 -5.62 -13.09 7.06
N SER A 273 -6.18 -13.74 6.05
CA SER A 273 -5.44 -14.55 5.09
C SER A 273 -5.55 -13.99 3.67
N ASP A 274 -6.14 -12.81 3.51
CA ASP A 274 -6.37 -12.16 2.22
C ASP A 274 -5.05 -11.90 1.49
N TYR A 275 -4.01 -11.46 2.20
CA TYR A 275 -2.66 -11.30 1.62
C TYR A 275 -2.11 -12.62 1.05
N MET A 276 -2.35 -13.73 1.75
CA MET A 276 -1.93 -15.06 1.30
C MET A 276 -2.86 -15.64 0.23
N GLY A 277 -4.01 -15.02 -0.04
CA GLY A 277 -5.01 -15.45 -1.02
C GLY A 277 -5.81 -16.69 -0.60
N TYR A 278 -5.68 -17.14 0.65
CA TYR A 278 -6.52 -18.22 1.20
C TYR A 278 -7.73 -17.61 1.90
N VAL A 279 -8.84 -18.35 1.96
CA VAL A 279 -10.08 -17.87 2.58
C VAL A 279 -10.61 -18.95 3.52
N SER A 280 -10.66 -18.64 4.82
CA SER A 280 -11.24 -19.53 5.82
C SER A 280 -12.75 -19.71 5.56
N ASN A 281 -13.22 -20.95 5.69
CA ASN A 281 -14.61 -21.31 5.47
C ASN A 281 -15.14 -22.14 6.66
N PRO A 282 -15.89 -21.51 7.58
CA PRO A 282 -16.46 -22.19 8.74
C PRO A 282 -17.39 -23.35 8.40
N ASN A 283 -18.08 -23.30 7.25
CA ASN A 283 -19.03 -24.35 6.83
C ASN A 283 -18.30 -25.63 6.40
N THR A 284 -17.14 -25.48 5.77
CA THR A 284 -16.29 -26.63 5.42
C THR A 284 -15.42 -27.09 6.59
N GLY A 285 -15.17 -26.21 7.56
CA GLY A 285 -14.29 -26.45 8.70
C GLY A 285 -12.82 -26.15 8.38
N VAL A 286 -12.54 -25.45 7.28
CA VAL A 286 -11.18 -25.13 6.85
C VAL A 286 -10.82 -23.73 7.30
N PHE A 287 -9.72 -23.60 8.04
CA PHE A 287 -9.22 -22.35 8.57
C PHE A 287 -7.76 -22.14 8.18
N TYR A 288 -7.36 -20.89 8.04
CA TYR A 288 -6.00 -20.50 7.67
C TYR A 288 -5.43 -19.51 8.70
N GLY A 289 -4.15 -19.65 9.03
CA GLY A 289 -3.52 -18.75 9.99
C GLY A 289 -2.22 -19.30 10.59
N HIS A 290 -2.00 -19.00 11.88
CA HIS A 290 -0.73 -19.23 12.57
C HIS A 290 -0.84 -20.30 13.66
N PHE A 291 0.31 -20.92 13.94
CA PHE A 291 0.46 -22.00 14.90
C PHE A 291 1.44 -21.59 16.01
N LYS A 292 1.04 -21.74 17.28
CA LYS A 292 1.83 -21.32 18.47
C LYS A 292 1.72 -22.29 19.65
N ILE A 293 2.55 -22.09 20.68
CA ILE A 293 2.46 -22.81 21.97
C ILE A 293 1.96 -21.86 23.05
N ALA A 294 0.96 -22.24 23.83
CA ALA A 294 0.32 -21.39 24.83
C ALA A 294 1.27 -20.88 25.94
N SER A 295 2.34 -21.62 26.24
CA SER A 295 3.29 -21.26 27.30
C SER A 295 4.32 -20.21 26.88
N HIS A 296 4.37 -19.82 25.61
CA HIS A 296 5.33 -18.84 25.11
C HIS A 296 4.79 -18.03 23.91
N ASP A 297 5.21 -16.76 23.76
CA ASP A 297 4.79 -15.88 22.65
C ASP A 297 5.56 -16.14 21.33
N TYR A 298 5.77 -17.40 20.97
CA TYR A 298 6.49 -17.78 19.74
C TYR A 298 5.58 -18.50 18.74
N CYS A 299 5.75 -18.12 17.47
CA CYS A 299 5.11 -18.73 16.32
C CYS A 299 6.02 -19.80 15.75
N TYR A 300 5.43 -20.82 15.16
CA TYR A 300 6.17 -21.76 14.34
C TYR A 300 6.43 -21.19 12.96
N VAL A 301 7.70 -21.05 12.61
CA VAL A 301 8.18 -20.56 11.31
C VAL A 301 9.08 -21.59 10.64
N GLN A 302 9.04 -21.66 9.32
CA GLN A 302 10.05 -22.35 8.53
C GLN A 302 11.38 -21.60 8.64
N GLN A 303 12.43 -22.27 9.12
CA GLN A 303 13.76 -21.67 9.20
C GLN A 303 14.44 -21.73 7.81
N ASN A 304 14.51 -20.58 7.12
CA ASN A 304 15.29 -20.44 5.90
C ASN A 304 16.75 -20.14 6.25
N GLY A 305 17.59 -21.15 6.50
CA GLY A 305 18.91 -20.82 7.07
C GLY A 305 20.07 -21.79 6.99
N GLN A 306 19.94 -23.05 6.58
CA GLN A 306 21.13 -23.90 6.41
C GLN A 306 21.13 -24.64 5.08
N SER A 307 22.18 -24.45 4.30
CA SER A 307 22.46 -25.15 3.05
C SER A 307 22.92 -26.59 3.36
N GLY A 308 22.01 -27.55 3.24
CA GLY A 308 22.32 -28.97 3.40
C GLY A 308 21.11 -29.89 3.12
N PRO A 309 21.33 -31.09 2.57
CA PRO A 309 20.27 -32.07 2.32
C PRO A 309 19.80 -32.66 3.65
N GLY A 310 18.87 -31.97 4.31
CA GLY A 310 18.38 -32.27 5.66
C GLY A 310 17.66 -31.10 6.35
N ASN A 311 17.71 -29.89 5.78
CA ASN A 311 17.32 -28.67 6.51
C ASN A 311 15.86 -28.26 6.26
N GLY A 312 14.94 -29.08 6.75
CA GLY A 312 13.49 -28.84 6.85
C GLY A 312 13.02 -28.55 8.28
N LEU A 313 13.92 -28.02 9.12
CA LEU A 313 13.64 -27.71 10.53
C LEU A 313 12.62 -26.56 10.63
N MET A 314 11.50 -26.82 11.29
CA MET A 314 10.36 -25.90 11.45
C MET A 314 10.35 -25.15 12.79
N PHE A 315 11.44 -25.22 13.55
CA PHE A 315 11.38 -24.89 14.96
C PHE A 315 12.51 -23.95 15.35
N ASP A 316 12.57 -22.79 14.71
CA ASP A 316 13.22 -21.63 15.34
C ASP A 316 12.14 -20.73 15.93
N MET A 317 12.30 -20.41 17.22
CA MET A 317 11.37 -19.57 17.97
C MET A 317 11.67 -18.12 17.64
N TYR A 318 11.04 -17.58 16.60
CA TYR A 318 11.18 -16.15 16.31
C TYR A 318 10.33 -15.34 17.30
N GLY A 319 10.99 -14.50 18.12
CA GLY A 319 10.32 -13.63 19.07
C GLY A 319 9.40 -12.64 18.35
N GLY A 320 8.17 -12.48 18.84
CA GLY A 320 7.21 -11.51 18.31
C GLY A 320 5.99 -12.11 17.61
N CYS A 321 5.55 -13.30 18.01
CA CYS A 321 4.25 -13.85 17.61
C CYS A 321 3.13 -13.04 18.29
N THR A 322 2.84 -11.86 17.76
CA THR A 322 1.65 -11.11 18.17
C THR A 322 0.42 -11.78 17.59
N ASN A 323 -0.76 -11.57 18.18
CA ASN A 323 -2.02 -12.02 17.59
C ASN A 323 -2.44 -11.14 16.37
N ALA A 324 -1.50 -10.47 15.71
CA ALA A 324 -1.73 -9.59 14.58
C ALA A 324 -0.84 -10.05 13.41
N ASP A 325 -1.31 -10.04 12.16
CA ASP A 325 -0.37 -10.32 11.07
C ASP A 325 0.69 -9.25 10.89
N SER A 326 1.84 -9.74 10.46
CA SER A 326 3.00 -8.96 10.07
C SER A 326 3.53 -9.58 8.78
N GLY A 327 4.44 -8.91 8.07
CA GLY A 327 5.04 -9.42 6.82
C GLY A 327 5.76 -10.80 6.91
N VAL A 328 5.75 -11.44 8.08
CA VAL A 328 6.30 -12.78 8.39
C VAL A 328 5.35 -13.93 7.97
N GLN A 329 4.20 -13.63 7.35
CA GLN A 329 3.17 -14.64 7.04
C GLN A 329 3.67 -15.81 6.19
N THR A 330 4.48 -15.60 5.16
CA THR A 330 4.83 -16.68 4.21
C THR A 330 5.56 -17.86 4.85
N THR A 331 6.38 -17.61 5.88
CA THR A 331 7.14 -18.65 6.58
C THR A 331 6.38 -19.28 7.73
N SER A 332 5.19 -18.78 8.11
CA SER A 332 4.45 -19.23 9.31
C SER A 332 2.95 -19.48 9.04
N PHE A 333 2.58 -19.83 7.81
CA PHE A 333 1.19 -19.99 7.41
C PHE A 333 0.75 -21.45 7.27
N PHE A 334 -0.37 -21.77 7.92
CA PHE A 334 -0.88 -23.12 8.03
C PHE A 334 -2.37 -23.19 7.65
N LYS A 335 -2.78 -24.35 7.17
CA LYS A 335 -4.17 -24.76 7.00
C LYS A 335 -4.56 -25.72 8.12
N TYR A 336 -5.67 -25.45 8.78
CA TYR A 336 -6.28 -26.34 9.77
C TYR A 336 -7.65 -26.81 9.27
N ASP A 337 -7.86 -28.12 9.28
CA ASP A 337 -9.15 -28.74 9.01
C ASP A 337 -9.75 -29.22 10.34
N SER A 338 -10.81 -28.55 10.80
CA SER A 338 -11.46 -28.84 12.08
C SER A 338 -12.21 -30.16 12.12
N LYS A 339 -12.54 -30.77 10.97
CA LYS A 339 -13.22 -32.07 10.91
C LYS A 339 -12.23 -33.21 11.09
N SER A 340 -11.06 -33.11 10.47
CA SER A 340 -10.02 -34.13 10.56
C SER A 340 -8.97 -33.85 11.64
N GLY A 341 -8.96 -32.63 12.19
CA GLY A 341 -7.93 -32.13 13.09
C GLY A 341 -6.58 -31.85 12.41
N LYS A 342 -6.48 -32.06 11.08
CA LYS A 342 -5.21 -31.99 10.36
C LYS A 342 -4.68 -30.57 10.27
N VAL A 343 -3.36 -30.44 10.47
CA VAL A 343 -2.61 -29.19 10.29
C VAL A 343 -1.61 -29.39 9.15
N ASN A 344 -1.59 -28.45 8.22
CA ASN A 344 -0.79 -28.52 7.00
C ASN A 344 -0.03 -27.21 6.81
N PHE A 345 1.26 -27.30 6.52
CA PHE A 345 2.06 -26.13 6.19
C PHE A 345 1.86 -25.73 4.72
N LEU A 346 1.65 -24.44 4.47
CA LEU A 346 1.39 -23.91 3.12
C LEU A 346 2.63 -23.29 2.50
N GLY A 347 3.46 -22.60 3.29
CA GLY A 347 4.76 -22.02 2.92
C GLY A 347 4.79 -20.95 1.83
N LYS A 348 3.68 -20.71 1.12
CA LYS A 348 3.56 -19.76 0.01
C LYS A 348 2.13 -19.24 -0.13
N ALA A 349 1.99 -18.06 -0.73
CA ALA A 349 0.69 -17.51 -1.13
C ALA A 349 0.01 -18.41 -2.18
N LYS A 350 -1.32 -18.41 -2.21
CA LYS A 350 -2.14 -19.25 -3.09
C LYS A 350 -1.83 -19.06 -4.57
N LYS A 351 -1.50 -17.83 -5.00
CA LYS A 351 -1.09 -17.54 -6.39
C LYS A 351 0.17 -18.32 -6.81
N ASP A 352 1.07 -18.57 -5.85
CA ASP A 352 2.35 -19.27 -6.06
C ASP A 352 2.24 -20.76 -5.67
N ASN A 353 1.07 -21.18 -5.15
CA ASN A 353 0.73 -22.55 -4.79
C ASN A 353 -0.75 -22.86 -5.14
N PRO A 354 -1.14 -22.83 -6.43
CA PRO A 354 -2.54 -22.87 -6.85
C PRO A 354 -3.24 -24.19 -6.53
N ASN A 355 -2.47 -25.27 -6.40
CA ASN A 355 -2.99 -26.59 -6.05
C ASN A 355 -3.01 -26.84 -4.53
N GLU A 356 -2.68 -25.84 -3.73
CA GLU A 356 -2.43 -25.98 -2.29
C GLU A 356 -1.52 -27.18 -2.01
N ASN A 357 -0.45 -27.37 -2.78
CA ASN A 357 0.47 -28.50 -2.60
C ASN A 357 0.92 -28.50 -1.15
N VAL A 358 0.35 -29.41 -0.37
CA VAL A 358 0.50 -29.48 1.06
C VAL A 358 1.86 -30.11 1.34
N VAL A 359 2.65 -29.46 2.18
CA VAL A 359 3.88 -30.07 2.68
C VAL A 359 3.52 -31.04 3.80
N GLY A 360 3.96 -32.29 3.67
CA GLY A 360 3.74 -33.32 4.68
C GLY A 360 4.64 -33.15 5.90
N TRP A 361 4.54 -34.10 6.83
CA TRP A 361 5.27 -34.08 8.10
C TRP A 361 6.05 -35.37 8.30
N LYS A 362 7.28 -35.28 8.80
CA LYS A 362 8.07 -36.46 9.17
C LYS A 362 8.86 -36.22 10.44
N LEU A 363 9.38 -37.29 11.00
CA LEU A 363 10.44 -37.23 12.00
C LEU A 363 11.78 -37.43 11.30
N ASP A 364 12.79 -36.65 11.66
CA ASP A 364 14.17 -36.94 11.25
C ASP A 364 14.76 -38.10 12.07
N ALA A 365 16.02 -38.44 11.79
CA ALA A 365 16.75 -39.48 12.51
C ALA A 365 16.86 -39.20 14.03
N ASN A 366 16.79 -37.94 14.43
CA ASN A 366 16.84 -37.49 15.82
C ASN A 366 15.45 -37.36 16.45
N GLN A 367 14.40 -37.87 15.80
CA GLN A 367 13.01 -37.78 16.23
C GLN A 367 12.46 -36.35 16.31
N ASN A 368 13.08 -35.39 15.60
CA ASN A 368 12.55 -34.04 15.50
C ASN A 368 11.52 -33.98 14.37
N LEU A 369 10.41 -33.29 14.63
CA LEU A 369 9.41 -33.00 13.61
C LEU A 369 10.02 -32.11 12.52
N ASN A 370 9.77 -32.45 11.26
CA ASN A 370 10.28 -31.79 10.08
C ASN A 370 9.24 -31.78 8.97
N LEU A 371 9.39 -30.85 8.01
CA LEU A 371 8.60 -30.85 6.79
C LEU A 371 9.06 -31.95 5.83
N ASP A 372 8.09 -32.61 5.19
CA ASP A 372 8.32 -33.54 4.10
C ASP A 372 7.78 -33.01 2.77
N PHE A 373 8.66 -32.32 2.05
CA PHE A 373 8.40 -31.84 0.70
C PHE A 373 8.42 -32.95 -0.36
N ALA A 374 9.00 -34.11 -0.04
CA ALA A 374 9.23 -35.16 -1.03
C ALA A 374 8.08 -36.16 -1.10
N SER A 375 7.49 -36.50 0.05
CA SER A 375 6.50 -37.59 0.10
C SER A 375 5.09 -37.15 0.50
N GLN A 376 4.88 -35.89 0.92
CA GLN A 376 3.62 -35.39 1.49
C GLN A 376 2.98 -36.33 2.53
N ASN A 377 3.78 -37.21 3.15
CA ASN A 377 3.30 -38.21 4.09
C ASN A 377 3.32 -37.64 5.50
N GLY A 378 2.61 -38.30 6.41
CA GLY A 378 2.52 -37.93 7.82
C GLY A 378 1.39 -36.95 8.12
N ASN A 379 0.48 -37.37 9.00
CA ASN A 379 -0.66 -36.58 9.42
C ASN A 379 -0.38 -35.94 10.77
N LEU A 380 -0.08 -34.64 10.77
CA LEU A 380 -0.06 -33.85 11.98
C LEU A 380 -1.49 -33.48 12.36
N VAL A 381 -1.96 -33.95 13.51
CA VAL A 381 -3.37 -33.88 13.91
C VAL A 381 -3.50 -33.34 15.33
N PHE A 382 -4.37 -32.35 15.49
CA PHE A 382 -4.91 -31.98 16.79
C PHE A 382 -5.83 -33.07 17.33
N VAL A 383 -5.49 -33.60 18.49
CA VAL A 383 -6.30 -34.58 19.23
C VAL A 383 -7.16 -33.93 20.30
#